data_AF-A0A8H6Y6Z4-F1
#
_entry.id   AF-A0A8H6Y6Z4-F1
#
_cell.length_a   1.000
_cell.length_b   1.000
_cell.length_c   1.000
_cell.angle_alpha   90.00
_cell.angle_beta   90.00
_cell.angle_gamma   90.00
#
_symmetry.space_group_name_H-M   'P 1'
#
loop_
_entity.id
_entity.type
_entity.pdbx_description
1 polymer ?
#
loop_
_entity_poly.entity_id
_entity_poly.type
_entity_poly.pdbx_seq_one_letter_code
_entity_poly.pdbx_strand_id
1 'polypeptide(L)'
;MNLGGDGGVVLLFWRGRGGEWGAAALVSVGARGWRLLWAGGECGCLYHGLTPWWWLRTRFDLRRVWSRFVEPTYNVTVSLDDLRRGTATPPLMDDDYFSIDAILAENQKVGCRFKIDIPDMGHLGGGGERDITRSNTLQLPIWMVYTVVLSDWADMIMPPAFGNKVKNALNAEPCSVRLASLVGAGGLWYGFGKTIMEMLDDKKEMSDLLTNTFRKRLIEVIDQAQHFAALGPAGGVGSGGDSAQSFREGLDGTERELFALAQEGSKRMKRWYEEGEKARR
;
A
#
# COMPACT_ATOMS: atom_id res chain seq x y z
N MET A 1 23.81 -9.70 -34.30
CA MET A 1 22.67 -10.62 -34.47
C MET A 1 22.86 -11.85 -33.60
N ASN A 2 22.12 -11.91 -32.49
CA ASN A 2 21.65 -13.08 -31.69
C ASN A 2 21.22 -12.50 -30.33
N LEU A 3 19.91 -12.26 -30.13
CA LEU A 3 18.88 -13.19 -29.61
C LEU A 3 19.08 -13.53 -28.12
N GLY A 4 18.27 -12.88 -27.27
CA GLY A 4 17.96 -13.31 -25.90
C GLY A 4 16.49 -12.94 -25.63
N GLY A 5 15.61 -13.94 -25.67
CA GLY A 5 14.15 -13.75 -25.66
C GLY A 5 13.56 -13.79 -24.25
N ASP A 6 12.77 -12.76 -23.94
CA ASP A 6 11.93 -12.72 -22.74
C ASP A 6 10.70 -13.63 -22.91
N GLY A 7 10.69 -14.75 -22.19
CA GLY A 7 9.54 -15.65 -22.09
C GLY A 7 8.52 -15.09 -21.09
N GLY A 8 7.55 -14.31 -21.57
CA GLY A 8 6.44 -13.81 -20.75
C GLY A 8 5.35 -14.87 -20.52
N VAL A 9 4.79 -14.90 -19.30
CA VAL A 9 3.56 -15.64 -18.96
C VAL A 9 2.43 -14.62 -18.78
N VAL A 10 1.30 -14.84 -19.46
CA VAL A 10 0.10 -14.00 -19.40
C VAL A 10 -1.03 -14.79 -18.76
N LEU A 11 -1.64 -14.21 -17.73
CA LEU A 11 -2.83 -14.76 -17.07
C LEU A 11 -4.07 -14.03 -17.60
N LEU A 12 -5.00 -14.78 -18.19
CA LEU A 12 -6.29 -14.29 -18.66
C LEU A 12 -7.38 -14.72 -17.68
N PHE A 13 -8.17 -13.76 -17.21
CA PHE A 13 -9.37 -14.02 -16.42
C PHE A 13 -10.58 -13.56 -17.20
N TRP A 14 -11.61 -14.39 -17.25
CA TRP A 14 -12.89 -14.01 -17.84
C TRP A 14 -14.05 -14.44 -16.95
N ARG A 15 -15.20 -13.81 -17.14
CA ARG A 15 -16.41 -14.10 -16.39
C ARG A 15 -17.47 -14.66 -17.34
N GLY A 16 -17.93 -15.88 -17.07
CA GLY A 16 -18.98 -16.54 -17.84
C GLY A 16 -20.34 -15.90 -17.61
N ARG A 17 -21.29 -16.12 -18.53
CA ARG A 17 -22.67 -15.59 -18.43
C ARG A 17 -23.43 -16.07 -17.18
N GLY A 18 -22.99 -17.15 -16.52
CA GLY A 18 -23.50 -17.64 -15.24
C GLY A 18 -22.89 -16.99 -13.99
N GLY A 19 -21.95 -16.04 -14.14
CA GLY A 19 -21.27 -15.39 -13.02
C GLY A 19 -20.01 -16.11 -12.53
N GLU A 20 -19.67 -17.25 -13.11
CA GLU A 20 -18.47 -18.04 -12.81
C GLU A 20 -17.20 -17.36 -13.38
N TRP A 21 -16.10 -17.48 -12.64
CA TRP A 21 -14.80 -16.95 -13.03
C TRP A 21 -13.94 -18.07 -13.62
N GLY A 22 -13.43 -17.86 -14.83
CA GLY A 22 -12.44 -18.71 -15.47
C GLY A 22 -11.08 -18.02 -15.50
N ALA A 23 -10.02 -18.81 -15.37
CA ALA A 23 -8.64 -18.35 -15.47
C ALA A 23 -7.82 -19.26 -16.39
N ALA A 24 -6.95 -18.66 -17.19
CA ALA A 24 -6.02 -19.38 -18.06
C ALA A 24 -4.62 -18.75 -18.02
N ALA A 25 -3.59 -19.60 -17.99
CA ALA A 25 -2.20 -19.19 -18.07
C ALA A 25 -1.65 -19.55 -19.46
N LEU A 26 -1.11 -18.57 -20.16
CA LEU A 26 -0.48 -18.72 -21.48
C LEU A 26 0.99 -18.34 -21.38
N VAL A 27 1.87 -19.16 -21.94
CA VAL A 27 3.30 -18.86 -22.03
C VAL A 27 3.67 -18.52 -23.47
N SER A 28 4.49 -17.49 -23.64
CA SER A 28 5.05 -17.10 -24.94
C SER A 28 6.09 -18.13 -25.38
N VAL A 29 5.88 -18.77 -26.52
CA VAL A 29 6.87 -19.70 -27.13
C VAL A 29 7.51 -19.00 -28.33
N GLY A 30 8.06 -17.80 -28.11
CA GLY A 30 8.75 -17.00 -29.11
C GLY A 30 7.89 -16.73 -30.37
N ALA A 31 8.53 -16.69 -31.54
CA ALA A 31 7.88 -16.38 -32.83
C ALA A 31 6.79 -17.38 -33.28
N ARG A 32 6.53 -18.43 -32.50
CA ARG A 32 5.54 -19.49 -32.81
C ARG A 32 4.20 -19.33 -32.08
N GLY A 33 4.00 -18.23 -31.36
CA GLY A 33 2.74 -17.89 -30.70
C GLY A 33 2.64 -18.38 -29.26
N TRP A 34 1.44 -18.26 -28.68
CA TRP A 34 1.16 -18.53 -27.28
C TRP A 34 0.72 -19.98 -27.07
N ARG A 35 1.23 -20.63 -26.02
CA ARG A 35 0.85 -22.00 -25.65
C ARG A 35 0.10 -21.97 -24.31
N LEU A 36 -1.09 -22.57 -24.30
CA LEU A 36 -1.90 -22.69 -23.09
C LEU A 36 -1.22 -23.67 -22.13
N LEU A 37 -0.84 -23.16 -20.95
CA LEU A 37 -0.16 -23.93 -19.93
C LEU A 37 -1.16 -24.55 -18.95
N TRP A 38 -2.23 -23.82 -18.64
CA TRP A 38 -3.26 -24.24 -17.71
C TRP A 38 -4.55 -23.46 -17.95
N ALA A 39 -5.71 -24.11 -17.82
CA ALA A 39 -7.01 -23.46 -17.77
C ALA A 39 -7.84 -24.12 -16.67
N GLY A 40 -8.39 -23.30 -15.77
CA GLY A 40 -9.21 -23.73 -14.65
C GLY A 40 -10.48 -22.92 -14.54
N GLY A 41 -11.60 -23.63 -14.47
CA GLY A 41 -12.93 -23.15 -14.11
C GLY A 41 -13.68 -24.31 -13.47
N GLU A 42 -14.45 -24.05 -12.42
CA GLU A 42 -15.23 -25.07 -11.74
C GLU A 42 -16.30 -25.63 -12.68
N CYS A 43 -16.15 -26.88 -13.12
CA CYS A 43 -17.23 -27.65 -13.72
C CYS A 43 -18.12 -28.19 -12.59
N GLY A 44 -19.21 -27.49 -12.25
CA GLY A 44 -20.42 -28.15 -11.74
C GLY A 44 -21.20 -28.73 -12.94
N CYS A 45 -21.77 -29.92 -12.95
CA CYS A 45 -22.20 -30.87 -11.93
C CYS A 45 -22.35 -32.25 -12.58
N LEU A 46 -22.40 -33.33 -11.80
CA LEU A 46 -23.39 -34.42 -11.93
C LEU A 46 -23.15 -35.48 -10.83
N TYR A 47 -23.86 -35.36 -9.70
CA TYR A 47 -24.83 -36.33 -9.16
C TYR A 47 -25.10 -36.15 -7.65
N HIS A 48 -26.37 -35.85 -7.38
CA HIS A 48 -27.19 -36.17 -6.20
C HIS A 48 -26.77 -35.75 -4.79
N GLY A 49 -27.53 -34.78 -4.26
CA GLY A 49 -28.27 -34.99 -3.02
C GLY A 49 -27.91 -34.09 -1.84
N LEU A 50 -28.90 -33.26 -1.45
CA LEU A 50 -29.09 -32.63 -0.12
C LEU A 50 -28.41 -31.26 0.14
N THR A 51 -29.20 -30.21 -0.06
CA THR A 51 -29.21 -28.94 0.70
C THR A 51 -29.39 -29.18 2.21
N PRO A 52 -28.99 -28.29 3.16
CA PRO A 52 -29.31 -26.85 3.10
C PRO A 52 -28.35 -25.81 3.74
N TRP A 53 -28.41 -24.59 3.18
CA TRP A 53 -28.46 -23.28 3.85
C TRP A 53 -27.42 -22.98 4.94
N TRP A 54 -26.55 -21.99 4.72
CA TRP A 54 -26.53 -20.70 5.45
C TRP A 54 -25.44 -19.82 4.82
N TRP A 55 -25.82 -18.60 4.50
CA TRP A 55 -24.94 -17.52 4.06
C TRP A 55 -23.79 -17.29 5.04
N LEU A 56 -22.53 -17.35 4.56
CA LEU A 56 -21.45 -16.57 5.16
C LEU A 56 -20.77 -15.73 4.08
N ARG A 57 -21.33 -14.54 3.89
CA ARG A 57 -20.74 -13.46 3.11
C ARG A 57 -19.60 -12.85 3.91
N THR A 58 -18.42 -13.47 3.88
CA THR A 58 -17.15 -12.78 4.14
C THR A 58 -16.49 -12.57 2.78
N ARG A 59 -16.84 -11.44 2.13
CA ARG A 59 -16.01 -10.90 1.06
C ARG A 59 -14.64 -10.63 1.67
N PHE A 60 -13.69 -11.53 1.43
CA PHE A 60 -12.28 -11.24 1.55
C PHE A 60 -11.96 -10.12 0.55
N ASP A 61 -11.82 -8.90 1.06
CA ASP A 61 -11.50 -7.73 0.25
C ASP A 61 -9.98 -7.62 0.03
N LEU A 62 -9.37 -8.69 -0.48
CA LEU A 62 -8.03 -8.63 -1.06
C LEU A 62 -8.01 -7.67 -2.26
N ARG A 63 -9.17 -7.33 -2.83
CA ARG A 63 -9.30 -6.27 -3.84
C ARG A 63 -8.92 -4.90 -3.31
N ARG A 64 -9.31 -4.49 -2.09
CA ARG A 64 -8.89 -3.20 -1.50
C ARG A 64 -7.37 -3.07 -1.29
N VAL A 65 -6.74 -4.14 -0.82
CA VAL A 65 -5.28 -4.15 -0.57
C VAL A 65 -4.51 -4.26 -1.88
N TRP A 66 -5.01 -5.04 -2.83
CA TRP A 66 -4.40 -5.23 -4.16
C TRP A 66 -4.63 -4.03 -5.10
N SER A 67 -5.82 -3.40 -5.06
CA SER A 67 -6.13 -2.21 -5.87
C SER A 67 -5.29 -1.00 -5.47
N ARG A 68 -4.80 -0.95 -4.23
CA ARG A 68 -3.86 0.08 -3.78
C ARG A 68 -2.45 -0.06 -4.34
N PHE A 69 -2.06 -1.20 -4.94
CA PHE A 69 -0.66 -1.50 -5.22
C PHE A 69 -0.35 -2.02 -6.64
N VAL A 70 -1.35 -2.46 -7.42
CA VAL A 70 -1.12 -3.07 -8.74
C VAL A 70 -2.06 -2.50 -9.82
N GLU A 71 -1.89 -1.24 -10.16
CA GLU A 71 -2.15 -0.73 -11.51
C GLU A 71 -1.02 0.24 -11.92
N PRO A 72 0.04 -0.24 -12.60
CA PRO A 72 0.92 0.62 -13.36
C PRO A 72 0.39 0.70 -14.79
N THR A 73 -0.72 1.42 -14.99
CA THR A 73 -1.07 1.95 -16.31
C THR A 73 -0.94 3.46 -16.25
N TYR A 74 0.30 3.93 -16.17
CA TYR A 74 0.63 5.32 -16.41
C TYR A 74 0.54 5.59 -17.92
N ASN A 75 -0.63 6.02 -18.36
CA ASN A 75 -0.78 6.79 -19.59
C ASN A 75 -2.02 7.67 -19.47
N VAL A 76 -2.11 8.41 -18.36
CA VAL A 76 -3.03 9.54 -18.25
C VAL A 76 -2.22 10.74 -17.81
N THR A 77 -1.73 11.51 -18.78
CA THR A 77 -1.42 12.92 -18.55
C THR A 77 -2.73 13.61 -18.22
N VAL A 78 -3.06 13.73 -16.94
CA VAL A 78 -4.22 14.52 -16.51
C VAL A 78 -3.90 15.97 -16.81
N SER A 79 -4.57 16.55 -17.80
CA SER A 79 -4.39 17.95 -18.16
C SER A 79 -5.16 18.84 -17.18
N LEU A 80 -4.72 20.09 -17.01
CA LEU A 80 -5.45 21.10 -16.23
C LEU A 80 -6.91 21.26 -16.69
N ASP A 81 -7.16 20.96 -17.97
CA ASP A 81 -8.48 20.95 -18.60
C ASP A 81 -9.39 19.78 -18.16
N ASP A 82 -8.82 18.67 -17.67
CA ASP A 82 -9.58 17.51 -17.18
C ASP A 82 -10.06 17.74 -15.74
N LEU A 83 -9.26 18.44 -14.93
CA LEU A 83 -9.64 18.93 -13.59
C LEU A 83 -10.79 19.94 -13.64
N ARG A 84 -10.85 20.79 -14.67
CA ARG A 84 -11.95 21.75 -14.88
C ARG A 84 -13.27 21.11 -15.32
N ARG A 85 -13.22 19.93 -15.96
CA ARG A 85 -14.40 19.22 -16.48
C ARG A 85 -14.99 18.21 -15.50
N GLY A 86 -14.35 17.96 -14.36
CA GLY A 86 -14.83 17.05 -13.33
C GLY A 86 -14.86 15.57 -13.73
N THR A 87 -14.21 15.20 -14.84
CA THR A 87 -14.15 13.83 -15.36
C THR A 87 -12.94 13.04 -14.87
N ALA A 88 -11.95 13.72 -14.31
CA ALA A 88 -10.81 13.10 -13.63
C ALA A 88 -10.97 13.31 -12.12
N THR A 89 -11.01 12.22 -11.36
CA THR A 89 -10.74 12.31 -9.92
C THR A 89 -9.30 12.79 -9.76
N PRO A 90 -9.03 13.88 -9.02
CA PRO A 90 -7.66 14.19 -8.64
C PRO A 90 -7.07 12.95 -7.96
N PRO A 91 -5.79 12.61 -8.24
CA PRO A 91 -5.18 11.34 -7.84
C PRO A 91 -5.20 11.09 -6.32
N LEU A 92 -5.49 12.12 -5.51
CA LEU A 92 -5.83 12.08 -4.09
C LEU A 92 -6.94 11.09 -3.67
N MET A 93 -7.76 10.54 -4.57
CA MET A 93 -9.00 9.82 -4.20
C MET A 93 -8.93 8.29 -4.33
N ASP A 94 -7.84 7.66 -3.90
CA ASP A 94 -7.81 6.22 -3.54
C ASP A 94 -7.86 5.98 -2.01
N ASP A 95 -7.78 7.07 -1.23
CA ASP A 95 -8.02 7.07 0.21
C ASP A 95 -9.47 7.51 0.45
N ASP A 96 -10.29 6.59 0.97
CA ASP A 96 -11.70 6.85 1.28
C ASP A 96 -11.79 8.13 2.14
N TYR A 97 -12.55 9.15 1.72
CA TYR A 97 -12.73 10.42 2.46
C TYR A 97 -13.13 10.22 3.95
N PHE A 98 -13.81 9.11 4.24
CA PHE A 98 -14.26 8.74 5.58
C PHE A 98 -13.27 7.87 6.36
N SER A 99 -12.10 7.59 5.80
CA SER A 99 -11.05 6.81 6.45
C SER A 99 -10.37 7.66 7.52
N ILE A 100 -10.42 7.19 8.76
CA ILE A 100 -9.76 7.85 9.90
C ILE A 100 -8.24 7.85 9.69
N ASP A 101 -7.69 6.77 9.15
CA ASP A 101 -6.26 6.63 8.92
C ASP A 101 -5.75 7.60 7.84
N ALA A 102 -6.57 7.88 6.82
CA ALA A 102 -6.24 8.89 5.81
C ALA A 102 -6.22 10.30 6.42
N ILE A 103 -7.25 10.66 7.19
CA ILE A 103 -7.32 11.95 7.89
C ILE A 103 -6.13 12.14 8.84
N LEU A 104 -5.73 11.09 9.55
CA LEU A 104 -4.58 11.13 10.45
C LEU A 104 -3.26 11.24 9.70
N ALA A 105 -3.10 10.53 8.57
CA ALA A 105 -1.91 10.64 7.72
C ALA A 105 -1.78 12.05 7.13
N GLU A 106 -2.89 12.67 6.75
CA GLU A 106 -2.94 14.01 6.16
C GLU A 106 -2.56 15.14 7.14
N ASN A 107 -2.63 14.87 8.44
CA ASN A 107 -2.24 15.85 9.46
C ASN A 107 -0.71 15.95 9.66
N GLN A 108 0.08 15.15 8.94
CA GLN A 108 1.53 15.19 9.00
C GLN A 108 2.07 16.54 8.49
N LYS A 109 2.95 17.17 9.28
CA LYS A 109 3.56 18.45 8.93
C LYS A 109 4.72 18.26 7.96
N VAL A 110 4.75 19.10 6.93
CA VAL A 110 5.78 19.17 5.88
C VAL A 110 6.31 20.60 5.79
N GLY A 111 7.62 20.75 5.59
CA GLY A 111 8.23 22.06 5.39
C GLY A 111 7.90 22.60 4.00
N CYS A 112 7.40 23.83 3.93
CA CYS A 112 7.13 24.55 2.70
C CYS A 112 7.89 25.87 2.70
N ARG A 113 8.53 26.20 1.56
CA ARG A 113 9.23 27.46 1.34
C ARG A 113 8.38 28.35 0.45
N PHE A 114 7.89 29.46 1.00
CA PHE A 114 7.05 30.38 0.25
C PHE A 114 7.83 31.20 -0.78
N LYS A 115 7.30 31.32 -2.00
CA LYS A 115 7.88 32.15 -3.08
C LYS A 115 7.35 33.59 -3.06
N ILE A 116 6.18 33.79 -2.46
CA ILE A 116 5.46 35.06 -2.43
C ILE A 116 5.24 35.52 -1.00
N ASP A 117 5.07 36.83 -0.83
CA ASP A 117 4.61 37.41 0.42
C ASP A 117 3.09 37.24 0.52
N ILE A 118 2.58 36.65 1.61
CA ILE A 118 1.14 36.45 1.82
C ILE A 118 0.69 37.29 3.03
N PRO A 119 -0.13 38.34 2.82
CA PRO A 119 -0.61 39.19 3.90
C PRO A 119 -1.57 38.43 4.83
N ASP A 120 -1.57 38.79 6.12
CA ASP A 120 -2.47 38.31 7.18
C ASP A 120 -2.44 36.79 7.47
N MET A 121 -1.47 36.05 6.92
CA MET A 121 -1.35 34.59 7.07
C MET A 121 -0.22 34.15 8.01
N GLY A 122 0.44 35.06 8.74
CA GLY A 122 1.56 34.72 9.62
C GLY A 122 1.21 33.78 10.79
N HIS A 123 -0.07 33.71 11.17
CA HIS A 123 -0.57 32.79 12.20
C HIS A 123 -0.39 31.30 11.85
N LEU A 124 -0.24 30.95 10.56
CA LEU A 124 -0.01 29.57 10.12
C LEU A 124 1.32 28.99 10.64
N GLY A 125 2.31 29.85 10.89
CA GLY A 125 3.60 29.46 11.47
C GLY A 125 3.57 29.26 12.99
N GLY A 126 2.44 29.55 13.66
CA GLY A 126 2.36 29.59 15.13
C GLY A 126 3.13 30.76 15.75
N GLY A 127 3.57 31.73 14.94
CA GLY A 127 4.23 32.95 15.38
C GLY A 127 3.26 34.12 15.55
N GLY A 128 3.76 35.23 16.10
CA GLY A 128 3.01 36.49 16.23
C GLY A 128 3.15 37.42 15.02
N GLU A 129 3.73 36.94 13.91
CA GLU A 129 3.86 37.70 12.68
C GLU A 129 2.49 37.83 12.00
N ARG A 130 2.22 39.01 11.44
CA ARG A 130 0.98 39.25 10.71
C ARG A 130 1.02 38.62 9.31
N ASP A 131 2.14 38.79 8.62
CA ASP A 131 2.29 38.44 7.20
C ASP A 131 3.36 37.34 7.03
N ILE A 132 3.20 36.46 6.05
CA ILE A 132 4.24 35.48 5.68
C ILE A 132 5.17 36.16 4.67
N THR A 133 6.44 36.33 5.06
CA THR A 133 7.47 36.88 4.15
C THR A 133 7.90 35.85 3.11
N ARG A 134 8.24 36.31 1.90
CA ARG A 134 8.87 35.54 0.82
C ARG A 134 10.12 34.86 1.35
N SER A 135 10.33 33.63 0.90
CA SER A 135 11.39 32.71 1.30
C SER A 135 11.32 32.16 2.73
N ASN A 136 10.27 32.52 3.49
CA ASN A 136 10.05 31.93 4.80
C ASN A 136 9.70 30.44 4.69
N THR A 137 10.19 29.65 5.64
CA THR A 137 9.96 28.21 5.71
C THR A 137 9.00 27.91 6.84
N LEU A 138 7.79 27.45 6.53
CA LEU A 138 6.77 27.07 7.52
C LEU A 138 6.47 25.57 7.44
N GLN A 139 6.00 25.02 8.57
CA GLN A 139 5.58 23.63 8.66
C GLN A 139 4.06 23.56 8.54
N LEU A 140 3.56 23.08 7.40
CA LEU A 140 2.14 22.98 7.11
C LEU A 140 1.67 21.52 7.07
N PRO A 141 0.44 21.21 7.50
CA PRO A 141 -0.16 19.90 7.29
C PRO A 141 -0.32 19.56 5.81
N ILE A 142 -0.12 18.30 5.41
CA ILE A 142 -0.07 17.91 4.00
C ILE A 142 -1.38 18.17 3.23
N TRP A 143 -2.54 18.10 3.90
CA TRP A 143 -3.84 18.46 3.28
C TRP A 143 -3.88 19.92 2.80
N MET A 144 -3.14 20.82 3.43
CA MET A 144 -3.03 22.22 3.02
C MET A 144 -1.97 22.39 1.94
N VAL A 145 -0.84 21.68 2.06
CA VAL A 145 0.32 21.77 1.15
C VAL A 145 -0.08 21.58 -0.30
N TYR A 146 -1.00 20.64 -0.58
CA TYR A 146 -1.48 20.38 -1.95
C TYR A 146 -1.97 21.65 -2.65
N THR A 147 -2.81 22.43 -1.99
CA THR A 147 -3.39 23.65 -2.56
C THR A 147 -2.34 24.74 -2.80
N VAL A 148 -1.39 24.88 -1.87
CA VAL A 148 -0.33 25.90 -1.91
C VAL A 148 0.70 25.59 -3.01
N VAL A 149 1.09 24.31 -3.13
CA VAL A 149 2.06 23.86 -4.14
C VAL A 149 1.45 23.90 -5.54
N LEU A 150 0.21 23.43 -5.71
CA LEU A 150 -0.46 23.49 -7.02
C LEU A 150 -0.69 24.91 -7.53
N SER A 151 -0.89 25.86 -6.61
CA SER A 151 -1.07 27.28 -6.96
C SER A 151 0.27 28.01 -7.19
N ASP A 152 1.39 27.31 -7.10
CA ASP A 152 2.77 27.83 -7.21
C ASP A 152 3.11 28.94 -6.17
N TRP A 153 2.48 28.88 -4.98
CA TRP A 153 2.74 29.86 -3.91
C TRP A 153 3.95 29.47 -3.06
N ALA A 154 4.25 28.17 -2.96
CA ALA A 154 5.38 27.64 -2.19
C ALA A 154 5.95 26.38 -2.82
N ASP A 155 7.25 26.15 -2.59
CA ASP A 155 7.91 24.88 -2.89
C ASP A 155 7.87 23.96 -1.66
N MET A 156 7.63 22.68 -1.90
CA MET A 156 7.74 21.66 -0.87
C MET A 156 9.21 21.32 -0.60
N ILE A 157 9.61 21.29 0.68
CA ILE A 157 10.89 20.77 1.12
C ILE A 157 10.71 19.27 1.36
N MET A 158 11.62 18.47 0.80
CA MET A 158 11.58 17.01 0.94
C MET A 158 11.56 16.60 2.42
N PRO A 159 10.54 15.86 2.88
CA PRO A 159 10.47 15.44 4.27
C PRO A 159 11.66 14.56 4.68
N PRO A 160 12.10 14.62 5.94
CA PRO A 160 13.22 13.83 6.43
C PRO A 160 12.98 12.31 6.31
N ALA A 161 11.71 11.89 6.32
CA ALA A 161 11.28 10.50 6.11
C ALA A 161 11.68 9.95 4.73
N PHE A 162 11.91 10.81 3.73
CA PHE A 162 12.36 10.45 2.39
C PHE A 162 13.73 11.05 2.04
N GLY A 163 14.47 11.53 3.05
CA GLY A 163 15.83 12.02 2.85
C GLY A 163 16.78 10.92 2.39
N ASN A 164 17.89 11.31 1.75
CA ASN A 164 18.86 10.39 1.18
C ASN A 164 19.40 9.34 2.18
N LYS A 165 19.53 9.71 3.46
CA LYS A 165 19.94 8.78 4.52
C LYS A 165 18.97 7.59 4.65
N VAL A 166 17.67 7.88 4.63
CA VAL A 166 16.62 6.85 4.74
C VAL A 166 16.57 6.03 3.44
N LYS A 167 16.61 6.68 2.28
CA LYS A 167 16.67 6.00 0.98
C LYS A 167 17.83 4.99 0.91
N ASN A 168 19.02 5.40 1.34
CA ASN A 168 20.20 4.53 1.35
C ASN A 168 20.06 3.35 2.31
N ALA A 169 19.50 3.57 3.51
CA ALA A 169 19.23 2.50 4.47
C ALA A 169 18.20 1.48 3.92
N LEU A 170 17.13 1.98 3.29
CA LEU A 170 16.09 1.15 2.67
C LEU A 170 16.61 0.36 1.46
N ASN A 171 17.52 0.96 0.68
CA ASN A 171 18.16 0.28 -0.44
C ASN A 171 19.11 -0.84 0.02
N ALA A 172 19.81 -0.63 1.14
CA ALA A 172 20.69 -1.63 1.73
C ALA A 172 19.90 -2.79 2.34
N GLU A 173 19.08 -2.52 3.35
CA GLU A 173 18.31 -3.55 4.06
C GLU A 173 17.00 -2.96 4.62
N PRO A 174 15.86 -3.13 3.92
CA PRO A 174 14.62 -2.49 4.31
C PRO A 174 14.00 -3.09 5.57
N CYS A 175 14.31 -4.35 5.93
CA CYS A 175 13.79 -4.97 7.14
C CYS A 175 14.43 -4.37 8.43
N SER A 176 15.61 -3.76 8.33
CA SER A 176 16.26 -3.13 9.47
C SER A 176 15.70 -1.76 9.84
N VAL A 177 14.93 -1.14 8.95
CA VAL A 177 14.44 0.24 9.11
C VAL A 177 13.09 0.25 9.82
N ARG A 178 12.96 1.10 10.84
CA ARG A 178 11.69 1.31 11.56
C ARG A 178 10.86 2.38 10.87
N LEU A 179 9.97 1.97 9.95
CA LEU A 179 9.15 2.88 9.14
C LEU A 179 8.19 3.71 9.98
N ALA A 180 7.59 3.11 11.01
CA ALA A 180 6.68 3.80 11.92
C ALA A 180 7.33 4.99 12.64
N SER A 181 8.65 4.94 12.88
CA SER A 181 9.38 6.01 13.55
C SER A 181 9.74 7.19 12.63
N LEU A 182 9.63 7.00 11.31
CA LEU A 182 9.98 8.03 10.33
C LEU A 182 8.85 9.05 10.11
N VAL A 183 7.61 8.64 10.40
CA VAL A 183 6.41 9.47 10.27
C VAL A 183 5.82 9.68 11.66
N GLY A 184 5.07 10.77 11.83
CA GLY A 184 4.45 11.12 13.10
C GLY A 184 3.24 10.24 13.42
N ALA A 185 2.19 10.87 13.95
CA ALA A 185 0.99 10.17 14.39
C ALA A 185 0.43 9.25 13.28
N GLY A 186 0.18 7.98 13.62
CA GLY A 186 -0.34 6.96 12.70
C GLY A 186 0.73 6.06 12.09
N GLY A 187 1.98 6.50 11.94
CA GLY A 187 3.06 5.67 11.39
C GLY A 187 2.72 5.09 10.01
N LEU A 188 2.13 5.92 9.14
CA LEU A 188 1.71 5.59 7.77
C LEU A 188 2.70 6.18 6.75
N TRP A 189 3.87 5.57 6.65
CA TRP A 189 4.93 5.88 5.70
C TRP A 189 4.55 5.60 4.25
N TYR A 190 3.87 4.48 3.96
CA TYR A 190 3.46 4.18 2.57
C TYR A 190 2.41 5.17 2.05
N GLY A 191 1.40 5.51 2.86
CA GLY A 191 0.38 6.50 2.49
C GLY A 191 0.97 7.89 2.30
N PHE A 192 1.86 8.30 3.20
CA PHE A 192 2.58 9.57 3.11
C PHE A 192 3.46 9.63 1.84
N GLY A 193 4.13 8.53 1.50
CA GLY A 193 4.94 8.42 0.27
C GLY A 193 4.10 8.50 -1.01
N LYS A 194 2.91 7.88 -1.04
CA LYS A 194 1.97 7.99 -2.16
C LYS A 194 1.53 9.45 -2.36
N THR A 195 1.18 10.14 -1.26
CA THR A 195 0.76 11.55 -1.30
C THR A 195 1.86 12.46 -1.84
N ILE A 196 3.11 12.27 -1.40
CA ILE A 196 4.26 13.06 -1.87
C ILE A 196 4.60 12.76 -3.32
N MET A 197 4.48 11.51 -3.76
CA MET A 197 4.72 11.11 -5.15
C MET A 197 3.81 11.85 -6.13
N GLU A 198 2.61 12.27 -5.71
CA GLU A 198 1.72 13.07 -6.55
C GLU A 198 2.21 14.50 -6.76
N MET A 199 2.93 15.06 -5.78
CA MET A 199 3.48 16.42 -5.79
C MET A 199 4.85 16.49 -6.46
N LEU A 200 5.53 15.36 -6.67
CA LEU A 200 6.85 15.29 -7.30
C LEU A 200 6.72 15.09 -8.82
N ASP A 201 7.60 15.74 -9.58
CA ASP A 201 7.72 15.54 -11.03
C ASP A 201 8.27 14.15 -11.38
N ASP A 202 9.34 13.74 -10.68
CA ASP A 202 10.02 12.45 -10.88
C ASP A 202 9.40 11.31 -10.05
N LYS A 203 8.23 10.83 -10.48
CA LYS A 203 7.45 9.80 -9.75
C LYS A 203 8.11 8.43 -9.70
N LYS A 204 8.96 8.10 -10.69
CA LYS A 204 9.52 6.76 -10.88
C LYS A 204 10.43 6.34 -9.72
N GLU A 205 11.34 7.20 -9.29
CA GLU A 205 12.29 6.89 -8.22
C GLU A 205 11.56 6.57 -6.90
N MET A 206 10.54 7.37 -6.57
CA MET A 206 9.74 7.16 -5.35
C MET A 206 8.91 5.88 -5.44
N SER A 207 8.24 5.65 -6.58
CA SER A 207 7.46 4.43 -6.82
C SER A 207 8.31 3.16 -6.66
N ASP A 208 9.51 3.15 -7.25
CA ASP A 208 10.43 2.01 -7.17
C ASP A 208 10.91 1.79 -5.72
N LEU A 209 11.20 2.86 -4.98
CA LEU A 209 11.57 2.77 -3.56
C LEU A 209 10.44 2.17 -2.71
N LEU A 210 9.21 2.70 -2.83
CA LEU A 210 8.03 2.21 -2.08
C LEU A 210 7.72 0.75 -2.41
N THR A 211 7.78 0.38 -3.70
CA THR A 211 7.48 -0.97 -4.17
C THR A 211 8.53 -1.97 -3.70
N ASN A 212 9.82 -1.63 -3.83
CA ASN A 212 10.92 -2.53 -3.45
C ASN A 212 10.96 -2.75 -1.94
N THR A 213 10.72 -1.70 -1.14
CA THR A 213 10.69 -1.81 0.32
C THR A 213 9.53 -2.70 0.78
N PHE A 214 8.32 -2.49 0.24
CA PHE A 214 7.16 -3.31 0.58
C PHE A 214 7.37 -4.78 0.20
N ARG A 215 7.84 -5.07 -1.02
CA ARG A 215 8.08 -6.45 -1.47
C ARG A 215 9.06 -7.22 -0.59
N LYS A 216 10.19 -6.58 -0.23
CA LYS A 216 11.22 -7.21 0.61
C LYS A 216 10.72 -7.44 2.04
N ARG A 217 10.00 -6.48 2.62
CA ARG A 217 9.49 -6.56 3.99
C ARG A 217 8.29 -7.52 4.12
N LEU A 218 7.48 -7.66 3.08
CA LEU A 218 6.28 -8.51 3.08
C LEU A 218 6.55 -9.95 3.52
N ILE A 219 7.66 -10.54 3.05
CA ILE A 219 8.03 -11.92 3.39
C ILE A 219 8.23 -12.06 4.91
N GLU A 220 8.99 -11.13 5.50
CA GLU A 220 9.27 -11.09 6.94
C GLU A 220 8.01 -10.82 7.77
N VAL A 221 7.13 -9.92 7.31
CA VAL A 221 5.85 -9.62 7.98
C VAL A 221 4.98 -10.88 8.08
N ILE A 222 4.86 -11.65 7.00
CA ILE A 222 4.03 -12.86 6.97
C ILE A 222 4.66 -13.99 7.78
N ASP A 223 5.97 -14.19 7.68
CA ASP A 223 6.69 -15.22 8.44
C ASP A 223 6.52 -15.01 9.95
N GLN A 224 6.76 -13.78 10.42
CA GLN A 224 6.53 -13.43 11.82
C GLN A 224 5.04 -13.53 12.20
N ALA A 225 4.10 -13.17 11.33
CA ALA A 225 2.69 -13.32 11.65
C ALA A 225 2.31 -14.78 11.90
N GLN A 226 2.81 -15.70 11.07
CA GLN A 226 2.52 -17.14 11.18
C GLN A 226 3.20 -17.78 12.39
N HIS A 227 4.47 -17.46 12.64
CA HIS A 227 5.24 -18.02 13.76
C HIS A 227 4.63 -17.63 15.13
N PHE A 228 4.20 -16.39 15.29
CA PHE A 228 3.57 -15.92 16.53
C PHE A 228 2.13 -16.41 16.70
N ALA A 229 1.40 -16.69 15.62
CA ALA A 229 0.07 -17.30 15.71
C ALA A 229 0.12 -18.74 16.28
N ALA A 230 1.23 -19.46 16.03
CA ALA A 230 1.43 -20.81 16.53
C ALA A 230 1.76 -20.89 18.04
N LEU A 231 2.44 -19.88 18.58
CA LEU A 231 3.00 -19.89 19.95
C LEU A 231 2.02 -19.51 21.08
N GLY A 232 0.81 -19.04 20.76
CA GLY A 232 -0.18 -18.64 21.77
C GLY A 232 0.28 -17.47 22.67
N PRO A 233 -0.58 -17.00 23.60
CA PRO A 233 -0.27 -15.83 24.43
C PRO A 233 0.84 -16.06 25.48
N ALA A 234 1.28 -17.32 25.69
CA ALA A 234 2.26 -17.68 26.71
C ALA A 234 3.63 -18.13 26.16
N GLY A 235 3.81 -18.27 24.84
CA GLY A 235 5.05 -18.78 24.23
C GLY A 235 6.05 -17.72 23.73
N GLY A 236 5.82 -16.45 24.05
CA GLY A 236 6.53 -15.31 23.45
C GLY A 236 7.85 -14.88 24.11
N VAL A 237 8.44 -15.68 25.00
CA VAL A 237 9.74 -15.38 25.64
C VAL A 237 10.82 -16.36 25.17
N GLY A 238 10.83 -16.62 23.86
CA GLY A 238 11.92 -17.34 23.20
C GLY A 238 13.06 -16.40 22.85
N SER A 239 14.29 -16.83 23.14
CA SER A 239 15.57 -16.10 23.11
C SER A 239 16.05 -15.58 21.74
N GLY A 240 15.15 -15.03 20.89
CA GLY A 240 15.45 -14.29 19.66
C GLY A 240 15.01 -12.81 19.73
N GLY A 241 14.90 -12.28 20.94
CA GLY A 241 13.93 -11.25 21.33
C GLY A 241 14.22 -9.79 20.96
N ASP A 242 15.30 -9.45 20.26
CA ASP A 242 15.62 -8.02 20.00
C ASP A 242 15.36 -7.60 18.55
N SER A 243 15.82 -8.39 17.56
CA SER A 243 15.62 -8.07 16.13
C SER A 243 14.18 -8.27 15.67
N ALA A 244 13.54 -9.38 16.06
CA ALA A 244 12.13 -9.62 15.71
C ALA A 244 11.19 -8.63 16.44
N GLN A 245 11.51 -8.27 17.69
CA GLN A 245 10.73 -7.28 18.42
C GLN A 245 10.89 -5.88 17.82
N SER A 246 12.13 -5.45 17.52
CA SER A 246 12.39 -4.15 16.91
C SER A 246 11.79 -4.01 15.51
N PHE A 247 11.73 -5.10 14.72
CA PHE A 247 11.01 -5.12 13.45
C PHE A 247 9.51 -4.83 13.63
N ARG A 248 8.89 -5.49 14.61
CA ARG A 248 7.45 -5.33 14.92
C ARG A 248 7.10 -3.93 15.39
N GLU A 249 7.93 -3.35 16.24
CA GLU A 249 7.80 -1.96 16.69
C GLU A 249 7.96 -0.97 15.51
N GLY A 250 8.68 -1.38 14.47
CA GLY A 250 8.92 -0.60 13.26
C GLY A 250 7.90 -0.76 12.14
N LEU A 251 6.86 -1.60 12.31
CA LEU A 251 5.87 -1.88 11.25
C LEU A 251 5.03 -0.65 10.94
N ASP A 252 4.88 -0.36 9.65
CA ASP A 252 3.96 0.65 9.15
C ASP A 252 2.48 0.30 9.46
N GLY A 253 1.58 1.28 9.47
CA GLY A 253 0.13 1.03 9.64
C GLY A 253 -0.44 -0.03 8.70
N THR A 254 -0.09 0.02 7.42
CA THR A 254 -0.55 -0.97 6.43
C THR A 254 0.04 -2.37 6.69
N GLU A 255 1.30 -2.44 7.11
CA GLU A 255 1.96 -3.70 7.48
C GLU A 255 1.35 -4.29 8.76
N ARG A 256 0.97 -3.44 9.74
CA ARG A 256 0.30 -3.87 10.98
C ARG A 256 -1.07 -4.47 10.69
N GLU A 257 -1.84 -3.89 9.77
CA GLU A 257 -3.11 -4.47 9.33
C GLU A 257 -2.90 -5.84 8.68
N LEU A 258 -1.95 -5.94 7.75
CA LEU A 258 -1.63 -7.19 7.07
C LEU A 258 -1.16 -8.26 8.07
N PHE A 259 -0.33 -7.87 9.03
CA PHE A 259 0.14 -8.73 10.11
C PHE A 259 -1.03 -9.28 10.94
N ALA A 260 -1.98 -8.42 11.33
CA ALA A 260 -3.16 -8.84 12.08
C ALA A 260 -4.05 -9.80 11.27
N LEU A 261 -4.26 -9.52 9.97
CA LEU A 261 -5.03 -10.39 9.07
C LEU A 261 -4.37 -11.76 8.89
N ALA A 262 -3.04 -11.81 8.71
CA ALA A 262 -2.29 -13.06 8.58
C ALA A 262 -2.33 -13.90 9.87
N GLN A 263 -2.24 -13.25 11.04
CA GLN A 263 -2.42 -13.93 12.32
C GLN A 263 -3.82 -14.51 12.48
N GLU A 264 -4.84 -13.73 12.14
CA GLU A 264 -6.23 -14.15 12.26
C GLU A 264 -6.54 -15.31 11.30
N GLY A 265 -6.02 -15.28 10.07
CA GLY A 265 -6.12 -16.38 9.12
C GLY A 265 -5.53 -17.68 9.66
N SER A 266 -4.30 -17.61 10.22
CA SER A 266 -3.63 -18.76 10.83
C SER A 266 -4.40 -19.33 12.03
N LYS A 267 -4.93 -18.45 12.90
CA LYS A 267 -5.73 -18.87 14.07
C LYS A 267 -7.04 -19.54 13.66
N ARG A 268 -7.75 -18.97 12.68
CA ARG A 268 -9.00 -19.54 12.17
C ARG A 268 -8.76 -20.91 11.55
N MET A 269 -7.71 -21.06 10.75
CA MET A 269 -7.34 -22.33 10.14
C MET A 269 -7.05 -23.40 11.20
N LYS A 270 -6.25 -23.05 12.22
CA LYS A 270 -5.95 -23.96 13.34
C LYS A 270 -7.23 -24.40 14.07
N ARG A 271 -8.13 -23.47 14.40
CA ARG A 271 -9.41 -23.77 15.05
C ARG A 271 -10.27 -24.72 14.22
N TRP A 272 -10.35 -24.47 12.91
CA TRP A 272 -11.12 -25.33 12.00
C TRP A 272 -10.60 -26.77 11.98
N TYR A 273 -9.29 -26.97 11.94
CA TYR A 273 -8.70 -28.32 12.04
C TYR A 273 -9.02 -28.99 13.39
N GLU A 274 -8.91 -28.26 14.50
CA GLU A 274 -9.22 -28.79 15.83
C GLU A 274 -10.70 -29.16 16.00
N GLU A 275 -11.62 -28.38 15.43
CA GLU A 275 -13.06 -28.65 15.43
C GLU A 275 -13.40 -29.86 14.54
N GLY A 276 -12.78 -29.96 13.35
CA GLY A 276 -12.93 -31.11 12.45
C GLY A 276 -12.43 -32.42 13.07
N GLU A 277 -11.30 -32.39 13.79
CA GLU A 277 -10.78 -33.54 14.53
C GLU A 277 -11.69 -33.95 15.69
N LYS A 278 -12.28 -33.00 16.41
CA LYS A 278 -13.25 -33.29 17.49
C LYS A 278 -14.54 -33.90 16.96
N ALA A 279 -15.04 -33.44 15.81
CA ALA A 279 -16.25 -34.00 15.19
C ALA A 279 -16.07 -35.44 14.67
N ARG A 280 -14.81 -35.88 14.47
CA ARG A 280 -14.47 -37.21 13.98
C ARG A 280 -14.27 -38.25 15.10
N ARG A 281 -14.14 -37.82 16.35
CA ARG A 281 -14.01 -38.69 17.53
C ARG A 281 -15.35 -38.89 18.22
#